data_AF-R5LBP3-F1
#
_entry.id   AF-R5LBP3-F1
#
_cell.length_a   1.000
_cell.length_b   1.000
_cell.length_c   1.000
_cell.angle_alpha   90.00
_cell.angle_beta   90.00
_cell.angle_gamma   90.00
#
_symmetry.space_group_name_H-M   'P 1'
#
loop_
_entity.id
_entity.type
_entity.pdbx_description
1 polymer ?
#
loop_
_entity_poly.entity_id
_entity_poly.type
_entity_poly.pdbx_seq_one_letter_code
_entity_poly.pdbx_strand_id
1 'polypeptide(L)' 'MFYGKLADRVRYFKEDAKGVESMCKAIEEMRNQEREEVTREFVVRMIRDGETSVEKMARYSGLSLDEVKEIVKQEAVLA' A
#
# COMPACT_ATOMS: atom_id res chain seq x y z
N MET A 1 22.21 -13.61 -28.04
CA MET A 1 20.85 -13.57 -27.45
C MET A 1 20.89 -14.13 -26.04
N PHE A 2 20.49 -13.36 -25.03
CA PHE A 2 20.64 -13.70 -23.59
C PHE A 2 19.51 -14.57 -23.03
N TYR A 3 18.97 -15.50 -23.82
CA TYR A 3 17.80 -16.29 -23.42
C TYR A 3 18.08 -17.28 -22.28
N GLY A 4 19.31 -17.81 -22.18
CA GLY A 4 19.68 -18.71 -21.08
C GLY A 4 19.56 -18.05 -19.71
N LYS A 5 20.17 -16.86 -19.54
CA LYS A 5 20.10 -16.10 -18.28
C LYS A 5 18.67 -15.72 -17.90
N LEU A 6 17.85 -15.38 -18.89
CA LEU A 6 16.43 -15.08 -18.66
C LEU A 6 15.66 -16.34 -18.24
N ALA A 7 15.90 -17.48 -18.91
CA ALA A 7 15.27 -18.75 -18.59
C ALA A 7 15.62 -19.23 -17.18
N ASP A 8 16.89 -19.10 -16.76
CA ASP A 8 17.33 -19.45 -15.41
C ASP A 8 16.62 -18.61 -14.34
N ARG A 9 16.48 -17.29 -14.59
CA ARG A 9 15.75 -16.39 -13.70
C ARG A 9 14.26 -16.74 -13.63
N VAL A 10 13.63 -17.03 -14.78
CA VAL A 10 12.23 -17.43 -14.82
C VAL A 10 12.03 -18.76 -14.07
N ARG A 11 12.93 -19.73 -14.27
CA ARG A 11 12.88 -21.01 -13.55
C ARG A 11 13.03 -20.81 -12.05
N TYR A 12 13.95 -19.94 -11.60
CA TYR A 12 14.08 -19.60 -10.18
C TYR A 12 12.75 -19.08 -9.59
N PHE A 13 12.13 -18.06 -10.21
CA PHE A 13 10.89 -17.48 -9.67
C PHE A 13 9.64 -18.36 -9.82
N LYS A 14 9.65 -19.37 -10.70
CA LYS A 14 8.47 -20.20 -10.98
C LYS A 14 8.56 -21.63 -10.44
N GLU A 15 9.76 -22.18 -10.30
CA GLU A 15 9.99 -23.60 -9.97
C GLU A 15 10.83 -23.77 -8.70
N ASP A 16 11.78 -22.87 -8.40
CA ASP A 16 12.58 -22.97 -7.17
C ASP A 16 11.78 -22.48 -5.96
N ALA A 17 11.75 -23.28 -4.89
CA ALA A 17 10.94 -22.99 -3.71
C ALA A 17 11.27 -21.62 -3.08
N LYS A 18 12.56 -21.24 -3.03
CA LYS A 18 12.97 -19.94 -2.47
C LYS A 18 12.60 -18.80 -3.40
N GLY A 19 12.74 -19.00 -4.72
CA GLY A 19 12.35 -18.00 -5.70
C GLY A 19 10.85 -17.77 -5.74
N VAL A 20 10.04 -18.82 -5.67
CA VAL A 20 8.58 -18.75 -5.57
C VAL A 20 8.18 -18.05 -4.27
N GLU A 21 8.74 -18.43 -3.13
CA GLU A 21 8.46 -17.78 -1.84
C GLU A 21 8.78 -16.28 -1.88
N SER A 22 9.95 -15.92 -2.42
CA SER A 22 10.36 -14.52 -2.56
C SER A 22 9.41 -13.73 -3.47
N MET A 23 8.92 -14.33 -4.56
CA MET A 23 7.98 -13.68 -5.47
C MET A 23 6.62 -13.49 -4.80
N CYS A 24 6.09 -14.51 -4.13
CA CYS A 24 4.81 -14.41 -3.41
C CYS A 24 4.85 -13.33 -2.34
N LYS A 25 5.91 -13.28 -1.53
CA LYS A 25 6.10 -12.23 -0.51
C LYS A 25 6.12 -10.84 -1.13
N ALA A 26 6.87 -10.64 -2.21
CA ALA A 26 6.93 -9.35 -2.89
C ALA A 26 5.55 -8.90 -3.40
N ILE A 27 4.74 -9.83 -3.93
CA ILE A 27 3.38 -9.53 -4.38
C ILE A 27 2.45 -9.18 -3.22
N GLU A 28 2.54 -9.92 -2.11
CA GLU A 28 1.76 -9.65 -0.89
C GLU A 28 2.12 -8.29 -0.29
N GLU A 29 3.41 -7.95 -0.22
CA GLU A 29 3.90 -6.64 0.22
C GLU A 29 3.38 -5.52 -0.67
N MET A 30 3.50 -5.66 -2.00
CA MET A 30 2.96 -4.68 -2.95
C MET A 30 1.45 -4.47 -2.79
N ARG A 31 0.69 -5.56 -2.59
CA ARG A 31 -0.76 -5.48 -2.39
C ARG A 31 -1.13 -4.78 -1.08
N ASN A 32 -0.38 -5.04 -0.01
CA ASN A 32 -0.61 -4.39 1.28
C ASN A 32 -0.26 -2.89 1.21
N GLN A 33 0.87 -2.55 0.58
CA GLN A 33 1.29 -1.17 0.34
C GLN A 33 0.26 -0.41 -0.48
N GLU A 34 -0.19 -0.95 -1.62
CA GLU A 34 -1.21 -0.32 -2.47
C GLU A 34 -2.50 -0.08 -1.68
N ARG A 35 -2.93 -1.06 -0.86
CA ARG A 35 -4.12 -0.90 -0.01
C ARG A 35 -3.96 0.22 1.01
N GLU A 36 -2.81 0.30 1.66
CA GLU A 36 -2.50 1.35 2.64
C GLU A 36 -2.45 2.73 1.99
N GLU A 37 -1.76 2.86 0.85
CA GLU A 37 -1.65 4.10 0.09
C GLU A 37 -3.02 4.59 -0.37
N VAL A 38 -3.82 3.75 -1.03
CA VAL A 38 -5.17 4.10 -1.50
C VAL A 38 -6.07 4.54 -0.35
N THR A 39 -5.98 3.87 0.80
CA THR A 39 -6.79 4.21 1.98
C THR A 39 -6.35 5.55 2.59
N ARG A 40 -5.05 5.80 2.68
CA ARG A 40 -4.50 7.10 3.14
C ARG A 40 -4.89 8.23 2.18
N GLU A 41 -4.71 8.04 0.88
CA GLU A 41 -5.10 9.00 -0.15
C GLU A 41 -6.60 9.30 -0.15
N PHE A 42 -7.44 8.31 0.19
CA PHE A 42 -8.86 8.54 0.38
C PHE A 42 -9.13 9.52 1.54
N VAL A 43 -8.50 9.34 2.70
CA VAL A 43 -8.63 10.28 3.83
C VAL A 43 -8.09 11.67 3.46
N VAL A 44 -6.93 11.75 2.80
CA VAL A 44 -6.36 13.03 2.34
C VAL A 44 -7.30 13.77 1.39
N ARG A 45 -7.93 13.06 0.45
CA ARG A 45 -8.95 13.66 -0.44
C ARG A 45 -10.14 14.19 0.36
N MET A 46 -10.62 13.46 1.36
CA MET A 46 -11.71 13.96 2.24
C MET A 46 -11.31 15.24 2.97
N ILE A 47 -10.08 15.33 3.48
CA ILE A 47 -9.56 16.56 4.12
C ILE A 47 -9.56 17.73 3.13
N ARG A 48 -9.07 17.50 1.90
CA ARG A 48 -9.00 18.52 0.84
C ARG A 48 -10.38 18.97 0.36
N ASP A 49 -11.35 18.06 0.38
CA ASP A 49 -12.76 18.38 0.10
C ASP A 49 -13.45 19.14 1.25
N GLY A 50 -12.74 19.37 2.37
CA GLY A 50 -13.21 20.16 3.51
C GLY A 50 -13.92 19.34 4.60
N GLU A 51 -13.83 18.02 4.58
CA GLU A 51 -14.32 17.19 5.69
C GLU A 51 -13.46 17.45 6.93
N THR A 52 -14.11 17.62 8.09
CA THR A 52 -13.45 17.92 9.37
C THR A 52 -13.75 16.90 10.45
N SER A 53 -14.73 16.00 10.24
CA SER A 53 -15.04 14.94 11.20
C SER A 53 -14.08 13.76 11.03
N VAL A 54 -13.19 13.60 12.00
CA VAL A 54 -12.29 12.45 12.13
C VAL A 54 -13.07 11.14 12.25
N GLU A 55 -14.21 11.15 12.95
CA GLU A 55 -15.09 9.99 13.13
C GLU A 55 -15.67 9.52 11.81
N LYS A 56 -16.07 10.47 10.96
CA LYS A 56 -16.62 10.18 9.64
C LYS A 56 -15.53 9.64 8.71
N MET A 57 -14.34 10.24 8.71
CA MET A 57 -13.18 9.77 7.94
C MET A 57 -12.79 8.34 8.36
N ALA A 58 -12.73 8.04 9.66
CA ALA A 58 -12.41 6.70 10.17
C ALA A 58 -13.46 5.68 9.72
N ARG A 59 -14.75 6.03 9.84
CA ARG A 59 -15.85 5.15 9.43
C ARG A 59 -15.80 4.78 7.94
N TYR A 60 -15.50 5.75 7.07
CA TYR A 60 -15.50 5.51 5.61
C TYR A 60 -14.19 4.93 5.08
N SER A 61 -13.05 5.28 5.66
CA SER A 61 -11.75 4.71 5.27
C SER A 61 -11.53 3.32 5.87
N GLY A 62 -12.23 2.97 6.95
CA GLY A 62 -12.01 1.74 7.70
C GLY A 62 -10.74 1.78 8.57
N LEU A 63 -10.13 2.95 8.72
CA LEU A 63 -9.02 3.19 9.64
C LEU A 63 -9.53 3.46 11.06
N SER A 64 -8.67 3.26 12.04
CA SER A 64 -8.91 3.69 13.41
C SER A 64 -8.89 5.22 13.53
N LEU A 65 -9.50 5.74 14.61
CA LEU A 65 -9.49 7.18 14.88
C LEU A 65 -8.06 7.73 15.04
N ASP A 66 -7.16 6.94 15.62
CA ASP A 66 -5.77 7.36 15.85
C ASP A 66 -5.00 7.44 14.53
N GLU A 67 -5.17 6.47 13.63
CA GLU A 67 -4.56 6.51 12.29
C GLU A 67 -5.04 7.73 11.48
N VAL A 68 -6.35 8.03 11.53
CA VAL A 68 -6.88 9.23 10.85
C VAL A 68 -6.32 10.51 11.45
N LYS A 69 -6.21 10.61 12.78
CA LYS A 69 -5.60 11.79 13.44
C LYS A 69 -4.16 11.98 13.01
N GLU A 70 -3.38 10.90 12.90
CA GLU A 70 -2.00 10.99 12.42
C GLU A 70 -1.93 11.44 10.96
N ILE A 71 -2.81 10.94 10.08
CA ILE A 71 -2.90 11.40 8.68
C ILE A 71 -3.26 12.89 8.62
N VAL A 72 -4.25 13.34 9.40
CA VAL A 72 -4.64 14.75 9.47
C VAL A 72 -3.49 15.64 9.94
N LYS A 73 -2.74 15.21 10.97
CA LYS A 73 -1.55 15.93 11.44
C LYS A 73 -0.47 16.00 10.35
N GLN A 74 -0.23 14.89 9.64
CA GLN A 74 0.76 14.84 8.57
C GLN A 74 0.38 15.75 7.40
N GLU A 75 -0.87 15.75 6.96
CA GLU A 75 -1.34 16.64 5.88
C GLU A 75 -1.31 18.12 6.30
N ALA A 76 -1.65 18.43 7.56
CA ALA A 76 -1.61 19.79 8.09
C ALA A 76 -0.19 20.37 8.21
N VAL A 77 0.84 19.53 8.31
CA VAL A 77 2.26 19.95 8.32
C VAL A 77 2.78 20.20 6.89
N LEU A 78 2.14 19.61 5.88
CA LEU A 78 2.51 19.74 4.47
C LEU A 78 1.80 20.89 3.74
N ALA A 79 0.76 21.48 4.34
CA ALA A 79 -0.01 22.62 3.84
C ALA A 79 0.60 23.96 4.27
#